data_AF-A0A2L1GKY2-F1
#
_entry.id   AF-A0A2L1GKY2-F1
#
_cell.length_a   1.000
_cell.length_b   1.000
_cell.length_c   1.000
_cell.angle_alpha   90.00
_cell.angle_beta   90.00
_cell.angle_gamma   90.00
#
_symmetry.space_group_name_H-M   'P 1'
#
loop_
_entity.id
_entity.type
_entity.pdbx_description
1 polymer ?
#
loop_
_entity_poly.entity_id
_entity_poly.type
_entity_poly.pdbx_seq_one_letter_code
_entity_poly.pdbx_strand_id
1 'polypeptide(L)'
;MADKKAILVDASGMSLVGTGDALDKLNKKAAVLTNADRGGLVDRALALGGVRTDAASLASALEDTIFAVISGKEEALAAALEAANRRTVVVVAADDGVAFYGMAVNRNAGRIDRKVNADDIVLTIATIADLPIDEGCTAAIIYQVLKDPNLKLNEIIKLQEALARMESVIERNSREPWDKHDCA
;
A
#
# COMPACT_ATOMS: atom_id res chain seq x y z
N MET A 1 15.28 -1.59 -6.33
CA MET A 1 14.55 -0.86 -5.28
C MET A 1 13.81 -1.91 -4.47
N ALA A 2 13.75 -1.84 -3.14
CA ALA A 2 12.95 -2.82 -2.40
C ALA A 2 11.47 -2.66 -2.76
N ASP A 3 10.80 -3.78 -3.06
CA ASP A 3 9.42 -3.77 -3.53
C ASP A 3 8.49 -3.25 -2.43
N LYS A 4 7.49 -2.48 -2.86
CA LYS A 4 6.37 -2.10 -2.01
C LYS A 4 5.56 -3.34 -1.72
N LYS A 5 4.97 -3.45 -0.52
CA LYS A 5 4.19 -4.61 -0.12
C LYS A 5 2.84 -4.21 0.43
N ALA A 6 1.86 -5.09 0.30
CA ALA A 6 0.53 -4.97 0.86
C ALA A 6 0.18 -6.20 1.69
N ILE A 7 -0.52 -5.98 2.80
CA ILE A 7 -1.12 -7.03 3.61
C ILE A 7 -2.58 -6.68 3.79
N LEU A 8 -3.48 -7.58 3.41
CA LEU A 8 -4.90 -7.52 3.75
C LEU A 8 -5.19 -8.50 4.87
N VAL A 9 -5.74 -8.00 5.98
CA VAL A 9 -6.24 -8.78 7.10
C VAL A 9 -7.76 -8.83 7.03
N ASP A 10 -8.32 -9.99 6.75
CA ASP A 10 -9.74 -10.28 6.92
C ASP A 10 -10.03 -10.58 8.39
N ALA A 11 -10.42 -9.53 9.12
CA ALA A 11 -10.72 -9.54 10.54
C ALA A 11 -12.23 -9.60 10.80
N SER A 12 -12.93 -10.47 10.07
CA SER A 12 -14.34 -10.77 10.31
C SER A 12 -14.59 -11.17 11.78
N GLY A 13 -15.58 -10.55 12.44
CA GLY A 13 -15.85 -10.76 13.86
C GLY A 13 -15.01 -9.91 14.82
N MET A 14 -14.31 -8.88 14.31
CA MET A 14 -13.59 -7.84 15.08
C MET A 14 -14.23 -6.47 14.83
N SER A 15 -14.16 -5.57 15.82
CA SER A 15 -14.59 -4.17 15.69
C SER A 15 -13.39 -3.24 15.87
N LEU A 16 -13.27 -2.23 15.01
CA LEU A 16 -12.25 -1.18 15.04
C LEU A 16 -12.44 -0.20 16.20
N VAL A 17 -13.60 -0.19 16.86
CA VAL A 17 -13.82 0.56 18.11
C VAL A 17 -13.53 -0.30 19.35
N GLY A 18 -13.16 -1.57 19.17
CA GLY A 18 -12.73 -2.44 20.26
C GLY A 18 -11.40 -2.02 20.89
N THR A 19 -10.94 -2.85 21.83
CA THR A 19 -9.66 -2.68 22.53
C THR A 19 -8.79 -3.92 22.37
N GLY A 20 -7.49 -3.73 22.15
CA GLY A 20 -6.49 -4.79 22.00
C GLY A 20 -5.12 -4.18 21.72
N ASP A 21 -4.02 -4.85 22.07
CA ASP A 21 -2.68 -4.27 21.93
C ASP A 21 -2.34 -3.92 20.46
N ALA A 22 -2.68 -4.80 19.53
CA ALA A 22 -2.48 -4.60 18.10
C ALA A 22 -3.51 -3.61 17.54
N LEU A 23 -4.76 -3.71 17.97
CA LEU A 23 -5.82 -2.79 17.58
C LEU A 23 -5.57 -1.35 18.03
N ASP A 24 -5.09 -1.15 19.26
CA ASP A 24 -4.72 0.17 19.80
C ASP A 24 -3.52 0.74 19.04
N LYS A 25 -2.58 -0.11 18.64
CA LYS A 25 -1.44 0.29 17.79
C LYS A 25 -1.90 0.71 16.40
N LEU A 26 -2.83 -0.03 15.80
CA LEU A 26 -3.45 0.29 14.51
C LEU A 26 -4.14 1.66 14.58
N ASN A 27 -5.08 1.82 15.52
CA ASN A 27 -5.95 2.99 15.64
C ASN A 27 -5.20 4.32 15.90
N LYS A 28 -3.99 4.27 16.47
CA LYS A 28 -3.16 5.48 16.69
C LYS A 28 -2.71 6.17 15.40
N LYS A 29 -2.60 5.44 14.29
CA LYS A 29 -2.02 5.95 13.04
C LYS A 29 -2.75 5.48 11.78
N ALA A 30 -3.88 4.81 11.94
CA ALA A 30 -4.67 4.33 10.82
C ALA A 30 -5.61 5.42 10.30
N ALA A 31 -5.89 5.35 9.00
CA ALA A 31 -7.03 6.01 8.39
C ALA A 31 -8.19 4.99 8.33
N VAL A 32 -9.29 5.29 9.01
CA VAL A 32 -10.41 4.35 9.18
C VAL A 32 -11.60 4.79 8.34
N LEU A 33 -12.02 3.94 7.41
CA LEU A 33 -13.22 4.12 6.60
C LEU A 33 -14.39 3.45 7.34
N THR A 34 -15.27 4.26 7.93
CA THR A 34 -16.36 3.76 8.78
C THR A 34 -17.58 3.26 8.01
N ASN A 35 -17.67 3.57 6.72
CA ASN A 35 -18.78 3.18 5.84
C ASN A 35 -18.27 2.45 4.59
N ALA A 36 -17.25 1.62 4.79
CA ALA A 36 -16.65 0.78 3.76
C ALA A 36 -17.40 -0.55 3.62
N ASP A 37 -17.77 -0.91 2.39
CA ASP A 37 -18.28 -2.24 2.07
C ASP A 37 -17.12 -3.23 1.95
N ARG A 38 -17.18 -4.29 2.75
CA ARG A 38 -16.21 -5.39 2.77
C ARG A 38 -16.66 -6.62 1.96
N GLY A 39 -17.86 -6.58 1.38
CA GLY A 39 -18.46 -7.69 0.63
C GLY A 39 -17.57 -8.15 -0.52
N GLY A 40 -17.05 -9.38 -0.44
CA GLY A 40 -16.17 -9.96 -1.46
C GLY A 40 -14.82 -9.25 -1.61
N LEU A 41 -14.36 -8.51 -0.58
CA LEU A 41 -13.08 -7.81 -0.60
C LEU A 41 -11.91 -8.78 -0.76
N VAL A 42 -11.96 -9.91 -0.05
CA VAL A 42 -10.91 -10.92 -0.12
C VAL A 42 -10.83 -11.54 -1.51
N ASP A 43 -11.96 -11.90 -2.12
CA ASP A 43 -11.97 -12.51 -3.46
C ASP A 43 -11.38 -11.56 -4.50
N ARG A 44 -11.69 -10.27 -4.41
CA ARG A 44 -11.10 -9.23 -5.27
C ARG A 44 -9.62 -9.03 -5.02
N ALA A 45 -9.19 -9.08 -3.76
CA ALA A 45 -7.77 -9.01 -3.42
C ALA A 45 -6.99 -10.19 -4.01
N LEU A 46 -7.56 -11.40 -3.98
CA LEU A 46 -6.98 -12.58 -4.62
C LEU A 46 -6.96 -12.45 -6.15
N ALA A 47 -8.04 -11.91 -6.75
CA ALA A 47 -8.10 -11.66 -8.20
C ALA A 47 -7.05 -10.64 -8.67
N LEU A 48 -6.67 -9.67 -7.82
CA LEU A 48 -5.57 -8.72 -8.05
C LEU A 48 -4.17 -9.36 -7.93
N GLY A 49 -4.07 -10.65 -7.57
CA GLY A 49 -2.81 -11.35 -7.35
C GLY A 49 -2.39 -11.44 -5.88
N GLY A 50 -3.29 -11.16 -4.95
CA GLY A 50 -3.08 -11.44 -3.53
C GLY A 50 -2.90 -12.95 -3.28
N VAL A 51 -1.95 -13.31 -2.42
CA VAL A 51 -1.69 -14.70 -2.04
C VAL A 51 -2.21 -14.94 -0.64
N ARG A 52 -3.09 -15.95 -0.49
CA ARG A 52 -3.62 -16.32 0.82
C ARG A 52 -2.55 -17.08 1.61
N THR A 53 -2.30 -16.64 2.84
CA THR A 53 -1.36 -17.26 3.77
C THR A 53 -1.94 -17.25 5.20
N ASP A 54 -1.35 -18.02 6.10
CA ASP A 54 -1.62 -17.92 7.53
C ASP A 54 -0.71 -16.86 8.19
N ALA A 55 -1.03 -16.49 9.43
CA ALA A 55 -0.29 -15.50 10.20
C ALA A 55 1.16 -15.93 10.53
N ALA A 56 1.40 -17.24 10.68
CA ALA A 56 2.72 -17.78 11.03
C ALA A 56 3.68 -17.74 9.83
N SER A 57 3.16 -17.90 8.62
CA SER A 57 3.90 -17.95 7.35
C SER A 57 3.95 -16.59 6.65
N LEU A 58 3.27 -15.56 7.19
CA LEU A 58 3.17 -14.23 6.57
C LEU A 58 4.52 -13.61 6.24
N ALA A 59 5.48 -13.67 7.17
CA ALA A 59 6.79 -13.08 6.96
C ALA A 59 7.53 -13.71 5.77
N SER A 60 7.48 -15.04 5.66
CA SER A 60 8.06 -15.78 4.53
C SER A 60 7.28 -15.55 3.24
N ALA A 61 5.93 -15.55 3.29
CA ALA A 61 5.10 -15.29 2.12
C ALA A 61 5.39 -13.92 1.50
N LEU A 62 5.69 -12.91 2.33
CA LEU A 62 6.07 -11.59 1.84
C LEU A 62 7.41 -11.58 1.12
N GLU A 63 8.31 -12.54 1.33
CA GLU A 63 9.59 -12.60 0.58
C GLU A 63 9.35 -12.82 -0.91
N ASP A 64 8.37 -13.67 -1.24
CA ASP A 64 8.06 -14.08 -2.61
C ASP A 64 6.87 -13.32 -3.22
N THR A 65 6.10 -12.60 -2.40
CA THR A 65 4.85 -11.96 -2.84
C THR A 65 4.77 -10.49 -2.45
N ILE A 66 4.17 -9.69 -3.35
CA ILE A 66 3.91 -8.26 -3.12
C ILE A 66 2.67 -8.08 -2.24
N PHE A 67 1.67 -8.95 -2.40
CA PHE A 67 0.38 -8.82 -1.73
C PHE A 67 -0.01 -10.12 -1.02
N ALA A 68 -0.07 -10.08 0.31
CA ALA A 68 -0.51 -11.19 1.14
C ALA A 68 -1.91 -10.93 1.70
N VAL A 69 -2.72 -11.99 1.79
CA VAL A 69 -4.04 -11.96 2.42
C VAL A 69 -4.08 -12.99 3.55
N ILE A 70 -4.41 -12.53 4.75
CA ILE A 70 -4.55 -13.38 5.94
C ILE A 70 -5.93 -13.19 6.55
N SER A 71 -6.43 -14.21 7.24
CA SER A 71 -7.68 -14.14 7.99
C SER A 71 -7.41 -14.38 9.47
N GLY A 72 -8.15 -13.69 10.34
CA GLY A 72 -8.02 -13.79 11.79
C GLY A 72 -8.26 -12.45 12.46
N LYS A 73 -8.31 -12.44 13.79
CA LYS A 73 -8.63 -11.25 14.59
C LYS A 73 -7.34 -10.56 15.06
N GLU A 74 -7.17 -10.45 16.37
CA GLU A 74 -6.06 -9.73 16.99
C GLU A 74 -4.72 -10.40 16.67
N GLU A 75 -4.68 -11.72 16.60
CA GLU A 75 -3.47 -12.49 16.29
C GLU A 75 -2.97 -12.25 14.85
N ALA A 76 -3.89 -12.22 13.88
CA ALA A 76 -3.54 -11.93 12.49
C ALA A 76 -3.16 -10.46 12.33
N LEU A 77 -3.86 -9.55 13.01
CA LEU A 77 -3.51 -8.14 13.04
C LEU A 77 -2.11 -7.91 13.65
N ALA A 78 -1.79 -8.57 14.76
CA ALA A 78 -0.49 -8.49 15.41
C ALA A 78 0.62 -8.97 14.44
N ALA A 79 0.43 -10.13 13.81
CA ALA A 79 1.37 -10.67 12.83
C ALA A 79 1.57 -9.71 11.64
N ALA A 80 0.49 -9.12 11.12
CA ALA A 80 0.58 -8.13 10.05
C ALA A 80 1.36 -6.87 10.46
N LEU A 81 1.12 -6.36 11.68
CA LEU A 81 1.83 -5.18 12.19
C LEU A 81 3.28 -5.45 12.57
N GLU A 82 3.65 -6.70 12.85
CA GLU A 82 5.02 -7.14 13.09
C GLU A 82 5.79 -7.32 11.77
N ALA A 83 5.16 -7.95 10.77
CA ALA A 83 5.75 -8.13 9.44
C ALA A 83 5.84 -6.82 8.64
N ALA A 84 5.00 -5.83 8.95
CA ALA A 84 4.98 -4.55 8.25
C ALA A 84 6.25 -3.72 8.51
N ASN A 85 6.87 -3.27 7.42
CA ASN A 85 7.99 -2.33 7.47
C ASN A 85 7.60 -0.98 6.83
N ARG A 86 8.57 -0.08 6.65
CA ARG A 86 8.35 1.27 6.08
C ARG A 86 7.80 1.29 4.64
N ARG A 87 7.82 0.16 3.94
CA ARG A 87 7.33 -0.02 2.55
C ARG A 87 6.10 -0.93 2.46
N THR A 88 5.49 -1.24 3.60
CA THR A 88 4.30 -2.08 3.67
C THR A 88 3.07 -1.23 3.98
N VAL A 89 1.99 -1.43 3.22
CA VAL A 89 0.64 -1.00 3.61
C VAL A 89 -0.11 -2.18 4.23
N VAL A 90 -0.74 -1.96 5.36
CA VAL A 90 -1.61 -2.93 6.03
C VAL A 90 -3.03 -2.42 5.94
N VAL A 91 -3.92 -3.26 5.43
CA VAL A 91 -5.36 -2.99 5.36
C VAL A 91 -6.09 -4.02 6.18
N VAL A 92 -6.96 -3.56 7.07
CA VAL A 92 -7.69 -4.42 8.01
C VAL A 92 -9.16 -4.25 7.73
N ALA A 93 -9.82 -5.34 7.33
CA ALA A 93 -11.25 -5.38 7.08
C ALA A 93 -11.96 -5.97 8.30
N ALA A 94 -12.63 -5.12 9.06
CA ALA A 94 -13.38 -5.46 10.27
C ALA A 94 -14.89 -5.33 10.03
N ASP A 95 -15.72 -5.66 11.03
CA ASP A 95 -17.18 -5.63 10.88
C ASP A 95 -17.75 -4.21 10.75
N ASP A 96 -17.09 -3.23 11.36
CA ASP A 96 -17.52 -1.83 11.45
C ASP A 96 -16.70 -0.88 10.55
N GLY A 97 -15.94 -1.44 9.61
CA GLY A 97 -15.24 -0.66 8.59
C GLY A 97 -13.90 -1.25 8.15
N VAL A 98 -13.13 -0.44 7.42
CA VAL A 98 -11.82 -0.82 6.90
C VAL A 98 -10.77 0.20 7.33
N ALA A 99 -9.68 -0.28 7.93
CA ALA A 99 -8.57 0.55 8.39
C ALA A 99 -7.35 0.39 7.47
N PHE A 100 -6.76 1.50 7.06
CA PHE A 100 -5.49 1.55 6.36
C PHE A 100 -4.39 2.01 7.30
N TYR A 101 -3.23 1.37 7.25
CA TYR A 101 -2.07 1.68 8.08
C TYR A 101 -0.76 1.50 7.31
N GLY A 102 0.27 2.26 7.67
CA GLY A 102 1.62 2.07 7.16
C GLY A 102 1.99 3.00 6.01
N MET A 103 2.63 2.46 4.98
CA MET A 103 3.17 3.23 3.86
C MET A 103 2.08 4.02 3.11
N ALA A 104 2.39 5.25 2.73
CA ALA A 104 1.53 6.17 1.98
C ALA A 104 0.21 6.58 2.66
N VAL A 105 -0.12 6.04 3.82
CA VAL A 105 -1.35 6.36 4.56
C VAL A 105 -1.20 7.67 5.36
N ASN A 106 -2.25 8.48 5.34
CA ASN A 106 -2.37 9.67 6.17
C ASN A 106 -2.70 9.29 7.61
N ARG A 107 -1.67 9.21 8.45
CA ARG A 107 -1.81 8.93 9.90
C ARG A 107 -2.70 9.91 10.68
N ASN A 108 -3.01 11.08 10.10
CA ASN A 108 -3.83 12.11 10.72
C ASN A 108 -5.26 12.15 10.13
N ALA A 109 -5.61 11.26 9.19
CA ALA A 109 -6.94 11.25 8.59
C ALA A 109 -8.04 10.85 9.58
N GLY A 110 -7.69 10.07 10.62
CA GLY A 110 -8.65 9.62 11.62
C GLY A 110 -9.74 8.76 11.01
N ARG A 111 -11.00 9.03 11.38
CA ARG A 111 -12.18 8.33 10.84
C ARG A 111 -12.80 9.15 9.71
N ILE A 112 -13.01 8.50 8.57
CA ILE A 112 -13.54 9.08 7.35
C ILE A 112 -14.91 8.46 7.10
N ASP A 113 -15.95 9.30 7.17
CA ASP A 113 -17.34 8.90 6.88
C ASP A 113 -17.66 9.12 5.40
N ARG A 114 -17.07 8.28 4.55
CA ARG A 114 -17.35 8.21 3.12
C ARG A 114 -17.81 6.80 2.79
N LYS A 115 -18.87 6.68 2.00
CA LYS A 115 -19.27 5.39 1.43
C LYS A 115 -18.24 4.95 0.39
N VAL A 116 -17.69 3.76 0.57
CA VAL A 116 -16.63 3.19 -0.26
C VAL A 116 -16.97 1.74 -0.54
N ASN A 117 -16.78 1.29 -1.78
CA ASN A 117 -17.01 -0.11 -2.15
C ASN A 117 -15.73 -0.94 -2.06
N ALA A 118 -15.85 -2.27 -2.01
CA ALA A 118 -14.69 -3.16 -1.94
C ALA A 118 -13.70 -2.95 -3.11
N ASP A 119 -14.20 -2.65 -4.31
CA ASP A 119 -13.38 -2.40 -5.49
C ASP A 119 -12.49 -1.15 -5.33
N ASP A 120 -12.98 -0.08 -4.69
CA ASP A 120 -12.22 1.14 -4.41
C ASP A 120 -11.06 0.87 -3.43
N ILE A 121 -11.30 -0.02 -2.46
CA ILE A 121 -10.30 -0.42 -1.45
C ILE A 121 -9.18 -1.21 -2.13
N VAL A 122 -9.54 -2.19 -2.97
CA VAL A 122 -8.58 -3.01 -3.72
C VAL A 122 -7.78 -2.15 -4.70
N LEU A 123 -8.43 -1.23 -5.43
CA LEU A 123 -7.74 -0.30 -6.32
C LEU A 123 -6.78 0.62 -5.55
N THR A 124 -7.18 1.08 -4.35
CA THR A 124 -6.31 1.89 -3.50
C THR A 124 -5.10 1.09 -3.01
N ILE A 125 -5.28 -0.18 -2.63
CA ILE A 125 -4.17 -1.09 -2.31
C ILE A 125 -3.25 -1.26 -3.52
N ALA A 126 -3.81 -1.54 -4.70
CA ALA A 126 -3.08 -1.72 -5.94
C ALA A 126 -2.19 -0.51 -6.26
N THR A 127 -2.79 0.67 -6.14
CA THR A 127 -2.12 1.95 -6.33
C THR A 127 -0.98 2.12 -5.34
N ILE A 128 -1.18 1.85 -4.05
CA ILE A 128 -0.10 2.03 -3.05
C ILE A 128 1.03 1.03 -3.29
N ALA A 129 0.72 -0.23 -3.59
CA ALA A 129 1.66 -1.33 -3.70
C ALA A 129 2.26 -1.54 -5.10
N ASP A 130 1.94 -0.71 -6.08
CA ASP A 130 2.37 -0.84 -7.49
C ASP A 130 1.90 -2.15 -8.15
N LEU A 131 0.72 -2.65 -7.78
CA LEU A 131 0.13 -3.84 -8.40
C LEU A 131 -0.51 -3.49 -9.75
N PRO A 132 -0.48 -4.42 -10.73
CA PRO A 132 -1.18 -4.24 -11.99
C PRO A 132 -2.69 -4.17 -11.76
N ILE A 133 -3.34 -3.26 -12.47
CA ILE A 133 -4.80 -3.06 -12.43
C ILE A 133 -5.37 -3.62 -13.73
N ASP A 134 -6.54 -4.26 -13.66
CA ASP A 134 -7.21 -4.80 -14.84
C ASP A 134 -7.87 -3.71 -15.70
N GLU A 135 -8.04 -3.99 -17.00
CA GLU A 135 -8.64 -3.04 -17.95
C GLU A 135 -10.12 -2.74 -17.66
N GLY A 136 -10.82 -3.63 -16.94
CA GLY A 136 -12.23 -3.49 -16.58
C GLY A 136 -12.48 -2.68 -15.30
N CYS A 137 -11.42 -2.21 -14.63
CA CYS A 137 -11.53 -1.56 -13.34
C CYS A 137 -12.26 -0.21 -13.45
N THR A 138 -13.46 -0.11 -12.88
CA THR A 138 -14.25 1.13 -12.79
C THR A 138 -14.18 1.79 -11.40
N ALA A 139 -13.31 1.28 -10.53
CA ALA A 139 -13.20 1.73 -9.15
C ALA A 139 -12.50 3.09 -9.04
N ALA A 140 -12.61 3.73 -7.88
CA ALA A 140 -11.99 5.00 -7.58
C ALA A 140 -10.94 4.87 -6.46
N ILE A 141 -9.83 5.59 -6.61
CA ILE A 141 -8.80 5.70 -5.56
C ILE A 141 -9.34 6.55 -4.40
N ILE A 142 -9.14 6.08 -3.17
CA ILE A 142 -9.59 6.76 -1.96
C ILE A 142 -8.53 7.74 -1.48
N TYR A 143 -8.47 8.92 -2.11
CA TYR A 143 -7.46 9.94 -1.79
C TYR A 143 -7.47 10.42 -0.34
N GLN A 144 -8.59 10.35 0.38
CA GLN A 144 -8.70 10.75 1.78
C GLN A 144 -7.84 9.88 2.72
N VAL A 145 -7.56 8.64 2.32
CA VAL A 145 -6.68 7.72 3.05
C VAL A 145 -5.20 8.05 2.80
N LEU A 146 -4.87 8.64 1.66
CA LEU A 146 -3.49 8.89 1.25
C LEU A 146 -2.92 10.12 1.95
N LYS A 147 -1.67 10.02 2.41
CA LYS A 147 -0.91 11.17 2.93
C LYS A 147 -0.66 12.21 1.86
N ASP A 148 -0.47 11.76 0.63
CA ASP A 148 -0.15 12.57 -0.53
C ASP A 148 -1.05 12.13 -1.70
N PRO A 149 -2.04 12.95 -2.09
CA PRO A 149 -2.89 12.63 -3.24
C PRO A 149 -2.09 12.48 -4.54
N ASN A 150 -0.93 13.14 -4.64
CA ASN A 150 -0.06 13.11 -5.81
C ASN A 150 1.02 12.02 -5.71
N LEU A 151 0.85 11.00 -4.84
CA LEU A 151 1.83 9.93 -4.62
C LEU A 151 2.47 9.42 -5.91
N LYS A 152 1.65 9.03 -6.89
CA LYS A 152 2.11 8.49 -8.18
C LYS A 152 2.81 9.52 -9.05
N LEU A 153 2.25 10.72 -9.10
CA LEU A 153 2.84 11.83 -9.86
C LEU A 153 4.24 12.16 -9.30
N ASN A 154 4.39 12.21 -7.98
CA ASN A 154 5.65 12.47 -7.31
C ASN A 154 6.67 11.34 -7.49
N GLU A 155 6.21 10.08 -7.62
CA GLU A 155 7.07 8.95 -8.00
C GLU A 155 7.60 9.10 -9.42
N ILE A 156 6.73 9.45 -10.38
CA ILE A 156 7.11 9.68 -11.78
C ILE A 156 8.10 10.83 -11.89
N ILE A 157 7.85 11.97 -11.23
CA ILE A 157 8.77 13.12 -11.24
C ILE A 157 10.17 12.72 -10.76
N LYS A 158 10.25 11.97 -9.66
CA LYS A 158 11.55 11.50 -9.12
C LYS A 158 12.29 10.57 -10.09
N LEU A 159 11.55 9.72 -10.81
CA LEU A 159 12.11 8.83 -11.82
C LEU A 159 12.63 9.63 -13.03
N GLN A 160 11.86 10.61 -13.50
CA GLN A 160 12.26 11.52 -14.58
C GLN A 160 13.52 12.32 -14.21
N GLU A 161 13.59 12.86 -12.99
CA GLU A 161 14.78 13.55 -12.49
C GLU A 161 15.99 12.61 -12.39
N ALA A 162 15.80 11.36 -11.96
CA ALA A 162 16.86 10.37 -11.90
C ALA A 162 17.38 10.01 -13.29
N LEU A 163 16.47 9.87 -14.27
CA LEU A 163 16.80 9.62 -15.67
C LEU A 163 17.63 10.77 -16.24
N ALA A 164 17.17 12.01 -16.09
CA ALA A 164 17.88 13.19 -16.57
C ALA A 164 19.30 13.31 -15.96
N ARG A 165 19.46 12.96 -14.67
CA ARG A 165 20.78 12.91 -14.03
C ARG A 165 21.68 11.83 -14.62
N MET A 166 21.13 10.65 -14.93
CA MET A 166 21.88 9.56 -15.55
C MET A 166 22.29 9.91 -16.99
N GLU A 167 21.38 10.47 -17.78
CA GLU A 167 21.65 10.93 -19.16
C GLU A 167 22.76 11.99 -19.18
N SER A 168 22.71 12.99 -18.30
CA SER A 168 23.77 14.00 -18.19
C SER A 168 25.14 13.42 -17.82
N VAL A 169 25.20 12.34 -17.04
CA VAL A 169 26.46 11.64 -16.74
C VAL A 169 26.98 10.91 -17.98
N ILE A 170 26.09 10.24 -18.71
CA ILE A 170 26.44 9.52 -19.94
C ILE A 170 26.98 10.51 -20.99
N GLU A 171 26.28 11.62 -21.24
CA GLU A 171 26.69 12.65 -22.21
C GLU A 171 28.06 13.26 -21.87
N ARG A 172 28.33 13.54 -20.59
CA ARG A 172 29.66 14.03 -20.17
C ARG A 172 30.76 13.00 -20.37
N ASN A 173 30.44 11.71 -20.28
CA ASN A 173 31.39 10.62 -20.44
C ASN A 173 31.54 10.15 -21.89
N SER A 174 30.56 10.43 -22.76
CA SER A 174 30.62 10.15 -24.20
C SER A 174 31.35 11.22 -25.00
N ARG A 175 31.65 12.38 -24.40
CA ARG A 175 32.53 13.40 -24.98
C ARG A 175 33.97 12.90 -24.99
N GLU A 176 34.62 12.99 -26.15
CA GLU A 176 36.00 12.52 -26.31
C GLU A 176 36.95 13.37 -25.44
N PRO A 177 38.10 12.82 -24.97
CA PRO A 177 38.98 13.52 -24.05
C PRO A 177 39.47 14.90 -24.52
N TRP A 178 39.54 15.13 -25.84
CA TRP A 178 39.93 16.41 -26.45
C TRP A 178 38.78 17.42 -26.55
N ASP A 179 37.51 17.00 -26.54
CA ASP A 179 36.33 17.89 -26.46
C ASP A 179 36.17 18.55 -25.08
N LYS A 180 37.01 18.18 -24.11
CA LYS A 180 37.05 18.76 -22.76
C LYS A 180 38.01 19.95 -22.66
N HIS A 181 38.85 20.15 -23.67
CA HIS A 181 39.78 21.25 -23.78
C HIS A 181 39.43 22.08 -25.02
N ASP A 182 38.31 22.81 -24.96
CA ASP A 182 38.18 24.00 -25.80
C ASP A 182 39.18 25.04 -25.27
N CYS A 183 40.39 25.01 -25.83
CA CYS A 183 41.29 26.13 -25.85
C CYS A 183 40.75 27.16 -26.85
N ALA A 184 40.07 28.20 -26.35
CA ALA A 184 40.08 29.57 -26.87
C ALA A 184 39.69 30.54 -25.76
#